data_AF-A0A382DTJ9-F1
#
_entry.id   AF-A0A382DTJ9-F1
#
_cell.length_a   1.000
_cell.length_b   1.000
_cell.length_c   1.000
_cell.angle_alpha   90.00
_cell.angle_beta   90.00
_cell.angle_gamma   90.00
#
_symmetry.space_group_name_H-M   'P 1'
#
loop_
_entity.id
_entity.type
_entity.pdbx_description
1 polymer ?
#
loop_
_entity_poly.entity_id
_entity_poly.type
_entity_poly.pdbx_seq_one_letter_code
_entity_poly.pdbx_strand_id
1 'polypeptide(L)' 'RNVLITLSKLVQTEDEMIPLLVEKLMNDDSRYVRFYAATALRRINNEKAEEALFHALLSSRWCPNTTADTPF' A
#
# COMPACT_ATOMS: atom_id res chain seq x y z
N ARG A 1 11.48 4.97 6.91
CA ARG A 1 10.76 6.08 6.21
C ARG A 1 11.30 6.33 4.81
N ASN A 2 12.62 6.38 4.61
CA ASN A 2 13.20 6.80 3.32
C ASN A 2 13.31 5.67 2.28
N VAL A 3 13.56 4.42 2.69
CA VAL A 3 13.88 3.32 1.76
C VAL A 3 12.79 3.05 0.70
N LEU A 4 11.50 3.01 1.06
CA LEU A 4 10.44 2.71 0.09
C LEU A 4 10.20 3.88 -0.89
N ILE A 5 10.34 5.14 -0.43
CA ILE A 5 10.27 6.33 -1.28
C ILE A 5 11.52 6.42 -2.17
N THR A 6 12.67 5.96 -1.68
CA THR A 6 13.89 5.89 -2.50
C THR A 6 13.77 4.78 -3.53
N LEU A 7 13.23 3.61 -3.18
CA LEU A 7 12.94 2.52 -4.12
C LEU A 7 11.93 2.94 -5.19
N SER A 8 10.87 3.65 -4.80
CA SER A 8 9.92 4.25 -5.75
C SER A 8 10.54 5.39 -6.60
N LYS A 9 11.80 5.74 -6.40
CA LYS A 9 12.55 6.64 -7.28
C LYS A 9 13.61 5.90 -8.09
N LEU A 10 13.87 4.63 -7.77
CA LEU A 10 14.86 3.76 -8.42
C LEU A 10 14.24 2.81 -9.44
N VAL A 11 12.92 2.54 -9.36
CA VAL A 11 12.22 1.79 -10.42
C VAL A 11 12.10 2.68 -11.66
N GLN A 12 12.43 2.12 -12.83
CA GLN A 12 12.63 2.87 -14.08
C GLN A 12 11.32 3.29 -14.76
N THR A 13 10.19 2.65 -14.44
CA THR A 13 8.87 2.99 -15.00
C THR A 13 7.75 2.82 -13.98
N GLU A 14 6.65 3.56 -14.16
CA GLU A 14 5.45 3.42 -13.32
C GLU A 14 4.82 2.02 -13.43
N ASP A 15 4.92 1.40 -14.61
CA ASP A 15 4.35 0.07 -14.89
C ASP A 15 4.99 -1.06 -14.06
N GLU A 16 6.26 -0.93 -13.67
CA GLU A 16 6.92 -1.87 -12.75
C GLU A 16 6.68 -1.50 -11.28
N MET A 17 6.49 -0.21 -11.01
CA MET A 17 6.41 0.32 -9.65
C MET A 17 5.04 0.09 -9.01
N ILE A 18 3.96 0.28 -9.77
CA ILE A 18 2.60 0.12 -9.27
C ILE A 18 2.37 -1.31 -8.75
N PRO A 19 2.64 -2.39 -9.51
CA PRO A 19 2.44 -3.76 -9.02
C PRO A 19 3.21 -4.08 -7.74
N LEU A 20 4.47 -3.63 -7.64
CA LEU A 20 5.30 -3.82 -6.44
C LEU A 20 4.69 -3.12 -5.21
N LEU A 21 4.26 -1.87 -5.38
CA LEU A 21 3.65 -1.11 -4.28
C LEU A 21 2.29 -1.69 -3.87
N VAL A 22 1.52 -2.23 -4.83
CA VAL A 22 0.26 -2.92 -4.54
C VAL A 22 0.51 -4.20 -3.74
N GLU A 23 1.50 -5.01 -4.11
CA GLU A 23 1.87 -6.21 -3.33
C GLU A 23 2.26 -5.84 -1.90
N LYS A 24 3.08 -4.80 -1.72
CA LYS A 24 3.48 -4.31 -0.39
C LYS A 24 2.31 -3.72 0.39
N LEU A 25 1.36 -3.06 -0.26
CA LEU A 25 0.17 -2.51 0.39
C LEU A 25 -0.72 -3.62 0.95
N MET A 26 -0.88 -4.72 0.21
CA MET A 26 -1.85 -5.77 0.53
C MET A 26 -1.28 -6.85 1.45
N ASN A 27 0.00 -7.20 1.30
CA ASN A 27 0.54 -8.44 1.87
C ASN A 27 1.71 -8.24 2.85
N ASP A 28 2.24 -7.02 3.01
CA ASP A 28 3.36 -6.82 3.92
C ASP A 28 2.91 -6.86 5.38
N ASP A 29 3.59 -7.62 6.23
CA ASP A 29 3.28 -7.75 7.66
C ASP A 29 3.40 -6.41 8.41
N SER A 30 4.32 -5.54 7.98
CA SER A 30 4.57 -4.27 8.65
C SER A 30 3.53 -3.22 8.25
N ARG A 31 2.71 -2.81 9.23
CA ARG A 31 1.77 -1.68 9.06
C ARG A 31 2.42 -0.39 8.54
N TYR A 32 3.71 -0.19 8.83
CA TYR A 32 4.47 0.96 8.32
C TYR A 32 4.81 0.82 6.84
N VAL A 33 5.19 -0.38 6.38
CA VAL A 33 5.45 -0.63 4.95
C VAL A 33 4.17 -0.43 4.15
N ARG A 34 3.04 -1.01 4.61
CA ARG A 34 1.72 -0.80 4.00
C ARG A 34 1.35 0.70 3.92
N PHE A 35 1.55 1.45 5.01
CA PHE A 35 1.31 2.90 5.03
C PHE A 35 2.15 3.66 3.99
N TYR A 36 3.45 3.34 3.88
CA TYR A 36 4.32 4.00 2.90
C TYR A 36 4.00 3.59 1.46
N ALA A 37 3.59 2.34 1.23
CA ALA A 37 3.13 1.87 -0.07
C ALA A 37 1.88 2.63 -0.52
N ALA A 38 0.87 2.76 0.35
CA ALA A 38 -0.32 3.58 0.08
C ALA A 38 0.05 5.05 -0.21
N THR A 39 0.99 5.62 0.57
CA THR A 39 1.44 7.00 0.37
C THR A 39 2.13 7.19 -0.98
N ALA A 40 2.92 6.20 -1.43
CA ALA A 40 3.59 6.23 -2.72
C ALA A 40 2.59 6.09 -3.87
N LEU A 41 1.67 5.11 -3.82
CA LEU A 41 0.60 4.93 -4.80
C LEU A 41 -0.24 6.20 -4.97
N ARG A 42 -0.61 6.86 -3.86
CA ARG A 42 -1.36 8.12 -3.89
C ARG A 42 -0.58 9.25 -4.58
N ARG A 43 0.75 9.26 -4.49
CA ARG A 43 1.60 10.26 -5.15
C ARG A 43 1.77 9.99 -6.63
N ILE A 44 1.75 8.72 -7.05
CA ILE A 44 1.79 8.33 -8.46
C ILE A 44 0.53 8.83 -9.17
N ASN A 45 -0.64 8.79 -8.51
CA ASN A 45 -1.89 9.37 -9.02
C ASN A 45 -2.26 8.86 -10.42
N ASN A 46 -2.15 7.55 -10.59
CA ASN A 46 -2.51 6.78 -11.78
C ASN A 46 -3.79 5.98 -11.50
N GLU A 47 -4.62 5.74 -12.52
CA GLU A 47 -5.88 4.99 -12.38
C GLU A 47 -5.71 3.64 -11.68
N LYS A 48 -4.69 2.85 -12.06
CA LYS A 48 -4.40 1.56 -11.42
C LYS A 48 -3.99 1.70 -9.95
N ALA A 49 -3.28 2.79 -9.63
CA ALA A 49 -2.88 3.08 -8.25
C ALA A 49 -4.09 3.51 -7.40
N GLU A 50 -5.00 4.30 -7.97
CA GLU A 50 -6.25 4.70 -7.31
C GLU A 50 -7.16 3.50 -7.06
N GLU A 51 -7.36 2.63 -8.05
CA GLU A 51 -8.13 1.39 -7.90
C GLU A 51 -7.59 0.52 -6.76
N ALA A 52 -6.28 0.31 -6.72
CA ALA A 52 -5.65 -0.46 -5.66
C ALA A 52 -5.82 0.16 -4.26
N LEU A 53 -5.76 1.50 -4.17
CA LEU A 53 -6.02 2.21 -2.90
C LEU A 53 -7.47 2.05 -2.46
N PHE A 54 -8.44 2.14 -3.37
CA PHE A 54 -9.85 1.90 -3.07
C PHE A 54 -10.08 0.46 -2.60
N HIS A 55 -9.50 -0.52 -3.29
CA HIS A 55 -9.59 -1.93 -2.89
C HIS A 55 -9.00 -2.15 -1.50
N ALA A 56 -7.80 -1.62 -1.23
CA ALA A 56 -7.16 -1.71 0.09
C ALA A 56 -7.99 -1.04 1.21
N LEU A 57 -8.63 0.09 0.91
CA LEU A 57 -9.51 0.77 1.87
C LEU A 57 -10.72 -0.11 2.22
N LEU A 58 -11.37 -0.68 1.21
CA LEU A 58 -12.55 -1.54 1.39
C LEU A 58 -12.19 -2.84 2.12
N SER A 59 -11.02 -3.43 1.83
CA SER A 59 -10.56 -4.63 2.52
C SER A 59 -10.10 -4.35 3.95
N SER A 60 -9.45 -3.20 4.22
CA SER A 60 -8.99 -2.83 5.56
C SER A 60 -10.13 -2.55 6.54
N ARG A 61 -11.32 -2.18 6.03
CA ARG A 61 -12.54 -2.05 6.83
C ARG A 61 -12.96 -3.38 7.46
N TRP A 62 -12.57 -4.49 6.85
CA TRP A 62 -12.76 -5.83 7.36
C TRP A 62 -11.44 -6.35 7.92
N CYS A 63 -10.92 -5.72 8.97
CA CYS A 63 -9.88 -6.36 9.78
C CYS A 63 -10.50 -7.57 10.49
N PRO A 64 -10.09 -8.81 10.20
CA PRO A 64 -10.51 -9.97 11.01
C PRO A 64 -9.96 -9.90 12.44
N ASN A 65 -9.04 -8.96 12.70
CA ASN A 65 -8.30 -8.82 13.95
C ASN A 65 -8.99 -7.89 14.95
N THR A 66 -10.01 -7.13 14.57
CA THR A 66 -10.83 -6.37 15.52
C THR A 66 -12.06 -7.19 15.90
N THR A 67 -11.82 -8.23 16.71
CA THR A 67 -12.87 -8.84 17.53
C THR A 67 -13.00 -8.06 18.83
N ALA A 68 -14.04 -8.31 19.62
CA ALA A 68 -14.22 -7.68 20.93
C ALA A 68 -13.01 -7.86 21.87
N ASP A 69 -12.21 -8.91 21.64
CA ASP A 69 -11.05 -9.28 22.46
C ASP A 69 -9.73 -8.61 22.03
N THR A 70 -9.63 -8.08 20.80
CA THR A 70 -8.43 -7.41 20.27
C THR A 70 -8.81 -6.09 19.57
N PRO A 71 -9.09 -5.03 20.33
CA PRO A 71 -9.53 -3.75 19.75
C PRO A 71 -8.42 -2.97 19.03
N PHE A 72 -7.16 -3.42 19.06
CA PHE A 72 -5.98 -2.73 18.51
C PHE A 72 -5.03 -3.68 17.79
#